data_AF-A0A9Q1RAF3-F1
#
_entry.id   AF-A0A9Q1RAF3-F1
#
_cell.length_a   1.000
_cell.length_b   1.000
_cell.length_c   1.000
_cell.angle_alpha   90.00
_cell.angle_beta   90.00
_cell.angle_gamma   90.00
#
_symmetry.space_group_name_H-M   'P 1'
#
loop_
_entity.id
_entity.type
_entity.pdbx_description
1 polymer ?
#
loop_
_entity_poly.entity_id
_entity_poly.type
_entity_poly.pdbx_seq_one_letter_code
_entity_poly.pdbx_strand_id
1 'polypeptide(L)'
;MTTLSFPFLPPPTVAFAATRFMLKDVMARLRTGGFSLVALAMRVKYPDLAELKSMTIFAISDMSIFGVGIGHEYVRNFGFHIVPNRLLMASELVKLDTNTELLTMDKVGKLVVTTAGGNGPLVPMRINYVKVKNLDLVYNNRVVVHGLSTPFPRIRHRKDDDNSQEFQIDSRPKKY
;
A
#
# COMPACT_ATOMS: atom_id res chain seq x y z
N MET A 1 5.96 48.32 -5.73
CA MET A 1 4.74 47.69 -5.22
C MET A 1 4.97 46.18 -5.20
N THR A 2 5.03 45.56 -4.03
CA THR A 2 5.17 44.10 -3.87
C THR A 2 3.80 43.53 -3.55
N THR A 3 3.26 42.70 -4.45
CA THR A 3 1.96 42.07 -4.25
C THR A 3 2.14 40.82 -3.40
N LEU A 4 1.55 40.81 -2.22
CA LEU A 4 1.48 39.62 -1.36
C LEU A 4 0.37 38.72 -1.90
N SER A 5 0.76 37.72 -2.70
CA SER A 5 -0.11 36.61 -3.08
C SER A 5 -0.22 35.65 -1.90
N PHE A 6 -1.42 35.49 -1.35
CA PHE A 6 -1.71 34.45 -0.37
C PHE A 6 -2.08 33.15 -1.09
N PRO A 7 -1.56 31.99 -0.65
CA PRO A 7 -1.97 30.71 -1.20
C PRO A 7 -3.45 30.48 -0.88
N PHE A 8 -4.27 30.35 -1.92
CA PHE A 8 -5.69 30.02 -1.77
C PHE A 8 -5.83 28.61 -1.18
N LEU A 9 -6.17 28.52 0.11
CA LEU A 9 -6.64 27.27 0.71
C LEU A 9 -8.12 27.12 0.38
N PRO A 10 -8.54 26.06 -0.35
CA PRO A 10 -9.95 25.82 -0.59
C PRO A 10 -10.67 25.57 0.74
N PRO A 11 -11.95 25.95 0.87
CA PRO A 11 -12.75 25.63 2.03
C PRO A 11 -12.76 24.11 2.30
N PRO A 12 -12.81 23.66 3.56
CA PRO A 12 -12.73 22.25 3.92
C PRO A 12 -13.78 21.37 3.22
N THR A 13 -14.98 21.91 2.95
CA THR A 13 -16.04 21.23 2.20
C THR A 13 -15.68 21.00 0.74
N VAL A 14 -15.03 21.97 0.08
CA VAL A 14 -14.56 21.87 -1.31
C VAL A 14 -13.39 20.89 -1.41
N ALA A 15 -12.43 20.97 -0.48
CA ALA A 15 -11.31 20.03 -0.42
C ALA A 15 -11.78 18.58 -0.21
N PHE A 16 -12.77 18.38 0.67
CA PHE A 16 -13.39 17.08 0.91
C PHE A 16 -14.15 16.56 -0.32
N ALA A 17 -14.95 17.41 -0.98
CA ALA A 17 -15.67 17.03 -2.19
C ALA A 17 -14.71 16.66 -3.34
N ALA A 18 -13.65 17.45 -3.54
CA ALA A 18 -12.61 17.18 -4.52
C ALA A 18 -11.88 15.85 -4.23
N THR A 19 -11.52 15.61 -2.97
CA THR A 19 -10.93 14.34 -2.51
C THR A 19 -11.82 13.15 -2.85
N ARG A 20 -13.09 13.25 -2.49
CA ARG A 20 -14.08 12.19 -2.73
C ARG A 20 -14.23 11.92 -4.22
N PHE A 21 -14.28 12.97 -5.03
CA PHE A 21 -14.35 12.86 -6.48
C PHE A 21 -13.10 12.17 -7.04
N MET A 22 -11.90 12.62 -6.67
CA MET A 22 -10.63 12.04 -7.11
C MET A 22 -10.50 10.56 -6.77
N LEU A 23 -10.85 10.15 -5.54
CA LEU A 23 -10.80 8.75 -5.14
C LEU A 23 -11.85 7.90 -5.87
N LYS A 24 -13.06 8.44 -6.10
CA LYS A 24 -14.11 7.75 -6.87
C LYS A 24 -13.74 7.58 -8.34
N ASP A 25 -13.15 8.58 -8.97
CA ASP A 25 -12.64 8.53 -10.33
C ASP A 25 -11.58 7.42 -10.48
N VAL A 26 -10.59 7.41 -9.58
CA VAL A 26 -9.56 6.36 -9.55
C VAL A 26 -10.18 4.97 -9.40
N MET A 27 -11.11 4.79 -8.45
CA MET A 27 -11.80 3.51 -8.27
C MET A 27 -12.62 3.10 -9.52
N ALA A 28 -13.22 4.04 -10.23
CA ALA A 28 -13.97 3.75 -11.46
C ALA A 28 -13.02 3.28 -12.57
N ARG A 29 -11.90 4.00 -12.79
CA ARG A 29 -10.87 3.65 -13.78
C ARG A 29 -10.18 2.32 -13.47
N LEU A 30 -9.99 1.99 -12.20
CA LEU A 30 -9.43 0.69 -11.80
C LEU A 30 -10.38 -0.46 -12.12
N ARG A 31 -11.69 -0.30 -11.91
CA ARG A 31 -12.67 -1.34 -12.28
C ARG A 31 -12.68 -1.61 -13.77
N THR A 32 -12.70 -0.56 -14.59
CA THR A 32 -12.68 -0.72 -16.05
C THR A 32 -11.35 -1.29 -16.56
N GLY A 33 -10.26 -1.13 -15.81
CA GLY A 33 -8.94 -1.65 -16.13
C GLY A 33 -8.63 -3.08 -15.64
N GLY A 34 -9.58 -3.79 -15.02
CA GLY A 34 -9.35 -5.15 -14.50
C GLY A 34 -8.68 -5.21 -13.12
N PHE A 35 -8.86 -4.17 -12.32
CA PHE A 35 -8.40 -4.04 -10.93
C PHE A 35 -9.59 -3.80 -9.99
N SER A 36 -10.69 -4.54 -10.20
CA SER A 36 -11.93 -4.39 -9.44
C SER A 36 -11.76 -4.69 -7.96
N LEU A 37 -10.91 -5.66 -7.63
CA LEU A 37 -10.63 -6.02 -6.24
C LEU A 37 -9.81 -4.96 -5.51
N VAL A 38 -8.92 -4.26 -6.22
CA VAL A 38 -8.22 -3.08 -5.72
C VAL A 38 -9.20 -1.94 -5.47
N ALA A 39 -10.11 -1.68 -6.42
CA ALA A 39 -11.16 -0.68 -6.26
C ALA A 39 -12.12 -1.02 -5.09
N LEU A 40 -12.35 -2.31 -4.82
CA LEU A 40 -13.10 -2.77 -3.65
C LEU A 40 -12.32 -2.50 -2.36
N ALA A 41 -11.03 -2.86 -2.32
CA ALA A 41 -10.17 -2.62 -1.16
C ALA A 41 -10.05 -1.12 -0.83
N MET A 42 -9.91 -0.26 -1.86
CA MET A 42 -9.97 1.20 -1.70
C MET A 42 -11.29 1.68 -1.11
N ARG A 43 -12.42 1.09 -1.52
CA ARG A 43 -13.74 1.44 -0.98
C ARG A 43 -13.87 1.06 0.49
N VAL A 44 -13.37 -0.12 0.89
CA VAL A 44 -13.35 -0.57 2.28
C VAL A 44 -12.47 0.34 3.14
N LYS A 45 -11.31 0.74 2.62
CA LYS A 45 -10.33 1.61 3.30
C LYS A 45 -10.60 3.11 3.13
N TYR A 46 -11.72 3.50 2.53
CA TYR A 46 -12.00 4.88 2.16
C TYR A 46 -11.80 5.91 3.30
N PRO A 47 -12.25 5.67 4.55
CA PRO A 47 -12.04 6.63 5.64
C PRO A 47 -10.56 6.95 5.85
N ASP A 48 -9.72 5.92 5.95
CA ASP A 48 -8.26 6.06 6.10
C ASP A 48 -7.64 6.79 4.90
N LEU A 49 -8.05 6.43 3.66
CA LEU A 49 -7.52 7.04 2.43
C LEU A 49 -7.92 8.51 2.25
N ALA A 50 -9.09 8.90 2.78
CA ALA A 50 -9.59 10.26 2.73
C ALA A 50 -8.79 11.22 3.64
N GLU A 51 -8.08 10.69 4.64
CA GLU A 51 -7.24 11.48 5.55
C GLU A 51 -5.82 11.75 4.98
N LEU A 52 -5.36 10.93 4.03
CA LEU A 52 -4.02 11.08 3.44
C LEU A 52 -3.93 12.28 2.50
N LYS A 53 -2.83 13.04 2.54
CA LYS A 53 -2.62 14.16 1.59
C LYS A 53 -2.46 13.65 0.15
N SER A 54 -1.74 12.55 0.01
CA SER A 54 -1.49 11.84 -1.24
C SER A 54 -1.15 10.37 -0.94
N MET A 55 -1.10 9.51 -1.95
CA MET A 55 -0.72 8.11 -1.77
C MET A 55 -0.20 7.49 -3.06
N THR A 56 0.64 6.48 -2.91
CA THR A 56 1.03 5.57 -3.99
C THR A 56 0.50 4.18 -3.65
N ILE A 57 -0.21 3.57 -4.60
CA ILE A 57 -0.83 2.25 -4.46
C ILE A 57 -0.15 1.28 -5.40
N PHE A 58 0.30 0.15 -4.85
CA PHE A 58 0.80 -0.97 -5.64
C PHE A 58 -0.30 -2.02 -5.83
N ALA A 59 -0.96 -1.92 -6.98
CA ALA A 59 -2.13 -2.67 -7.37
C ALA A 59 -1.78 -4.01 -8.04
N ILE A 60 -2.71 -4.95 -8.00
CA ILE A 60 -2.58 -6.28 -8.61
C ILE A 60 -3.85 -6.51 -9.41
N SER A 61 -3.72 -7.05 -10.63
CA SER A 61 -4.88 -7.32 -11.47
C SER A 61 -5.74 -8.44 -10.89
N ASP A 62 -7.04 -8.38 -11.19
CA ASP A 62 -8.01 -9.37 -10.74
C ASP A 62 -7.58 -10.79 -11.18
N MET A 63 -7.09 -10.94 -12.42
CA MET A 63 -6.55 -12.19 -12.94
C MET A 63 -5.41 -12.76 -12.09
N SER A 64 -4.46 -11.92 -11.66
CA SER A 64 -3.34 -12.34 -10.83
C SER A 64 -3.78 -12.70 -9.41
N ILE A 65 -4.77 -12.01 -8.86
CA ILE A 65 -5.29 -12.33 -7.51
C ILE A 65 -6.06 -13.65 -7.51
N PHE A 66 -6.95 -13.84 -8.50
CA PHE A 66 -7.72 -15.08 -8.62
C PHE A 66 -6.84 -16.28 -8.96
N GLY A 67 -5.78 -16.08 -9.76
CA GLY A 67 -4.83 -17.15 -10.08
C GLY A 67 -4.09 -17.75 -8.88
N VAL A 68 -3.99 -17.04 -7.75
CA VAL A 68 -3.31 -17.50 -6.53
C VAL A 68 -4.30 -17.72 -5.36
N GLY A 69 -5.57 -17.35 -5.51
CA GLY A 69 -6.61 -17.63 -4.50
C GLY A 69 -6.53 -16.77 -3.22
N ILE A 70 -5.87 -15.61 -3.27
CA ILE A 70 -5.55 -14.78 -2.08
C ILE A 70 -6.38 -13.50 -1.95
N GLY A 71 -7.55 -13.44 -2.61
CA GLY A 71 -8.34 -12.21 -2.70
C GLY A 71 -8.81 -11.64 -1.36
N HIS A 72 -9.28 -12.50 -0.45
CA HIS A 72 -9.73 -12.06 0.88
C HIS A 72 -8.58 -11.49 1.73
N GLU A 73 -7.43 -12.17 1.73
CA GLU A 73 -6.24 -11.70 2.44
C GLU A 73 -5.73 -10.38 1.86
N TYR A 74 -5.74 -10.24 0.53
CA TYR A 74 -5.33 -9.01 -0.15
C TYR A 74 -6.16 -7.79 0.28
N VAL A 75 -7.49 -7.91 0.29
CA VAL A 75 -8.38 -6.80 0.71
C VAL A 75 -8.15 -6.44 2.17
N ARG A 76 -8.02 -7.43 3.06
CA ARG A 76 -7.76 -7.22 4.49
C ARG A 76 -6.42 -6.52 4.74
N ASN A 77 -5.40 -6.87 3.96
CA ASN A 77 -4.03 -6.40 4.14
C ASN A 77 -3.64 -5.26 3.19
N PHE A 78 -4.61 -4.66 2.49
CA PHE A 78 -4.40 -3.66 1.44
C PHE A 78 -3.53 -2.47 1.87
N GLY A 79 -3.55 -2.11 3.17
CA GLY A 79 -2.70 -1.04 3.69
C GLY A 79 -1.19 -1.27 3.53
N PHE A 80 -0.75 -2.53 3.43
CA PHE A 80 0.65 -2.87 3.17
C PHE A 80 1.08 -2.59 1.72
N HIS A 81 0.10 -2.43 0.81
CA HIS A 81 0.33 -2.07 -0.60
C HIS A 81 0.22 -0.57 -0.85
N ILE A 82 0.08 0.24 0.19
CA ILE A 82 -0.10 1.69 0.10
C ILE A 82 1.06 2.39 0.79
N VAL A 83 1.73 3.29 0.07
CA VAL A 83 2.69 4.24 0.63
C VAL A 83 1.96 5.57 0.86
N PRO A 84 1.73 5.97 2.12
CA PRO A 84 0.96 7.17 2.44
C PRO A 84 1.80 8.44 2.25
N ASN A 85 1.13 9.54 1.90
CA ASN A 85 1.67 10.90 1.80
C ASN A 85 2.85 11.07 0.84
N ARG A 86 2.95 10.19 -0.16
CA ARG A 86 3.89 10.31 -1.28
C ARG A 86 3.21 9.93 -2.58
N LEU A 87 3.35 10.79 -3.59
CA LEU A 87 3.14 10.42 -4.99
C LEU A 87 4.50 9.99 -5.50
N LEU A 88 4.62 8.75 -5.97
CA LEU A 88 5.84 8.24 -6.58
C LEU A 88 5.52 7.92 -8.03
N MET A 89 5.57 8.92 -8.91
CA MET A 89 5.36 8.66 -10.35
C MET A 89 6.48 7.77 -10.90
N ALA A 90 6.30 7.24 -12.11
CA ALA A 90 7.32 6.41 -12.78
C ALA A 90 8.73 7.02 -12.71
N SER A 91 8.83 8.34 -12.93
CA SER A 91 10.08 9.09 -12.93
C SER A 91 10.76 9.17 -11.56
N GLU A 92 9.99 9.12 -10.47
CA GLU A 92 10.49 9.12 -9.10
C GLU A 92 10.81 7.71 -8.65
N LEU A 93 9.92 6.75 -8.97
CA LEU A 93 10.06 5.36 -8.61
C LEU A 93 11.32 4.74 -9.23
N VAL A 94 11.63 5.08 -10.49
CA VAL A 94 12.82 4.60 -11.20
C VAL A 94 14.12 5.13 -10.61
N LYS A 95 14.08 6.30 -9.94
CA LYS A 95 15.25 6.91 -9.29
C LYS A 95 15.54 6.35 -7.90
N LEU A 96 14.69 5.48 -7.36
CA LEU A 96 14.93 4.89 -6.06
C LEU A 96 16.08 3.89 -6.13
N ASP A 97 17.05 4.08 -5.25
CA ASP A 97 18.18 3.19 -5.11
C ASP A 97 17.77 1.87 -4.47
N THR A 98 18.57 0.84 -4.72
CA THR A 98 18.43 -0.44 -4.02
C THR A 98 18.60 -0.23 -2.52
N ASN A 99 17.81 -0.96 -1.73
CA ASN A 99 17.66 -0.83 -0.27
C ASN A 99 16.89 0.41 0.21
N THR A 100 16.31 1.22 -0.69
CA THR A 100 15.40 2.29 -0.27
C THR A 100 14.19 1.70 0.44
N GLU A 101 13.88 2.21 1.64
CA GLU A 101 12.73 1.80 2.43
C GLU A 101 11.54 2.75 2.22
N LEU A 102 10.37 2.18 1.92
CA LEU A 102 9.10 2.87 1.78
C LEU A 102 8.17 2.42 2.92
N LEU A 103 7.81 3.36 3.78
CA LEU A 103 6.84 3.11 4.84
C LEU A 103 5.45 2.90 4.25
N THR A 104 4.71 1.95 4.80
CA THR A 104 3.36 1.64 4.33
C THR A 104 2.30 2.18 5.28
N MET A 105 1.04 2.17 4.85
CA MET A 105 -0.10 2.50 5.71
C MET A 105 -0.30 1.45 6.82
N ASP A 106 0.24 0.25 6.63
CA ASP A 106 0.43 -0.71 7.70
C ASP A 106 1.66 -0.31 8.54
N LYS A 107 1.42 0.28 9.72
CA LYS A 107 2.45 0.92 10.58
C LYS A 107 3.66 0.02 10.92
N VAL A 108 3.52 -1.29 10.80
CA VAL A 108 4.57 -2.28 11.09
C VAL A 108 5.35 -2.67 9.82
N GLY A 109 4.71 -2.59 8.66
CA GLY A 109 5.25 -3.07 7.40
C GLY A 109 6.00 -1.99 6.63
N LYS A 110 7.17 -2.36 6.10
CA LYS A 110 7.92 -1.56 5.12
C LYS A 110 8.11 -2.32 3.81
N LEU A 111 8.20 -1.57 2.72
CA LEU A 111 8.61 -2.07 1.42
C LEU A 111 10.05 -1.65 1.17
N VAL A 112 10.85 -2.53 0.58
CA VAL A 112 12.26 -2.29 0.29
C VAL A 112 12.48 -2.46 -1.20
N VAL A 113 13.11 -1.49 -1.83
CA VAL A 113 13.52 -1.61 -3.24
C VAL A 113 14.64 -2.65 -3.33
N THR A 114 14.35 -3.80 -3.92
CA THR A 114 15.32 -4.91 -4.05
C THR A 114 16.05 -4.88 -5.39
N THR A 115 15.50 -4.18 -6.38
CA THR A 115 16.15 -3.95 -7.67
C THR A 115 15.74 -2.57 -8.14
N ALA A 116 16.70 -1.66 -8.27
CA ALA A 116 16.47 -0.30 -8.74
C ALA A 116 15.84 -0.28 -10.15
N GLY A 117 15.15 0.82 -10.46
CA GLY A 117 14.63 1.07 -11.81
C GLY A 117 15.72 1.53 -12.78
N GLY A 118 15.33 1.68 -14.05
CA GLY A 118 16.22 2.28 -15.06
C GLY A 118 17.20 1.32 -15.72
N ASN A 119 17.27 0.07 -15.27
CA ASN A 119 18.14 -0.99 -15.81
C ASN A 119 17.63 -1.60 -17.14
N GLY A 120 16.71 -0.91 -17.82
CA GLY A 120 16.09 -1.36 -19.08
C GLY A 120 14.99 -2.41 -18.94
N PRO A 121 14.37 -2.83 -20.07
CA PRO A 121 13.20 -3.73 -20.06
C PRO A 121 13.47 -5.14 -19.53
N LEU A 122 14.73 -5.60 -19.64
CA LEU A 122 15.14 -6.96 -19.26
C LEU A 122 15.35 -7.11 -17.75
N VAL A 123 15.63 -6.00 -17.04
CA VAL A 123 15.85 -5.98 -15.59
C VAL A 123 14.80 -5.06 -14.97
N PRO A 124 13.54 -5.54 -14.82
CA PRO A 124 12.47 -4.71 -14.29
C PRO A 124 12.71 -4.42 -12.81
N MET A 125 12.29 -3.23 -12.39
CA MET A 125 12.31 -2.79 -11.00
C MET A 125 11.56 -3.79 -10.10
N ARG A 126 12.11 -4.01 -8.91
CA ARG A 126 11.51 -4.88 -7.89
C ARG A 126 11.46 -4.22 -6.53
N ILE A 127 10.33 -4.42 -5.85
CA ILE A 127 10.09 -3.98 -4.48
C ILE A 127 9.70 -5.23 -3.69
N ASN A 128 10.35 -5.51 -2.57
CA ASN A 128 10.23 -6.77 -1.83
C ASN A 128 10.29 -8.00 -2.77
N TYR A 129 11.22 -8.00 -3.72
CA TYR A 129 11.40 -9.02 -4.77
C TYR A 129 10.21 -9.18 -5.75
N VAL A 130 9.15 -8.39 -5.61
CA VAL A 130 8.00 -8.37 -6.51
C VAL A 130 8.26 -7.43 -7.68
N LYS A 131 8.01 -7.90 -8.90
CA LYS A 131 8.15 -7.10 -10.13
C LYS A 131 7.06 -6.04 -10.21
N VAL A 132 7.47 -4.80 -10.44
CA VAL A 132 6.56 -3.73 -10.89
C VAL A 132 6.36 -3.89 -12.39
N LYS A 133 5.13 -4.21 -12.81
CA LYS A 133 4.77 -4.53 -14.21
C LYS A 133 4.31 -3.31 -14.98
N ASN A 134 3.51 -2.46 -14.35
CA ASN A 134 2.90 -1.30 -15.00
C ASN A 134 3.18 -0.08 -14.15
N LEU A 135 3.79 0.95 -14.75
CA LEU A 135 4.00 2.23 -14.09
C LEU A 135 2.85 3.18 -14.46
N ASP A 136 2.47 4.05 -13.54
CA ASP A 136 1.46 5.11 -13.72
C ASP A 136 0.13 4.62 -14.34
N LEU A 137 -0.36 3.46 -13.90
CA LEU A 137 -1.55 2.80 -14.42
C LEU A 137 -2.80 3.70 -14.33
N VAL A 138 -2.99 4.31 -13.16
CA VAL A 138 -4.01 5.34 -12.91
C VAL A 138 -3.37 6.37 -12.00
N TYR A 139 -3.53 7.65 -12.33
CA TYR A 139 -3.05 8.70 -11.47
C TYR A 139 -3.90 9.97 -11.56
N ASN A 140 -3.75 10.79 -10.52
CA ASN A 140 -4.18 12.19 -10.42
C ASN A 140 -3.29 12.91 -9.39
N ASN A 141 -3.65 14.14 -9.01
CA ASN A 141 -2.88 14.95 -8.04
C ASN A 141 -2.85 14.39 -6.61
N ARG A 142 -3.50 13.25 -6.32
CA ARG A 142 -3.59 12.67 -4.97
C ARG A 142 -3.23 11.18 -4.93
N VAL A 143 -3.41 10.45 -6.01
CA VAL A 143 -3.16 9.01 -6.07
C VAL A 143 -2.32 8.68 -7.28
N VAL A 144 -1.32 7.83 -7.09
CA VAL A 144 -0.64 7.10 -8.17
C VAL A 144 -0.87 5.62 -7.96
N VAL A 145 -1.15 4.89 -9.03
CA VAL A 145 -1.30 3.43 -8.99
C VAL A 145 -0.28 2.79 -9.93
N HIS A 146 0.50 1.85 -9.42
CA HIS A 146 1.38 0.99 -10.23
C HIS A 146 0.91 -0.45 -10.15
N GLY A 147 1.04 -1.21 -11.23
CA GLY A 147 0.71 -2.63 -11.28
C GLY A 147 1.89 -3.51 -10.86
N LEU A 148 1.61 -4.53 -10.05
CA LEU A 148 2.55 -5.57 -9.62
C LEU A 148 2.28 -6.91 -10.33
N SER A 149 3.26 -7.81 -10.28
CA SER A 149 3.08 -9.21 -10.69
C SER A 149 2.29 -10.07 -9.71
N THR A 150 2.53 -9.86 -8.41
CA THR A 150 1.99 -10.63 -7.29
C THR A 150 1.86 -9.69 -6.08
N PRO A 151 1.12 -10.04 -5.03
CA PRO A 151 1.09 -9.21 -3.84
C PRO A 151 2.42 -9.22 -3.12
N PHE A 152 2.73 -8.10 -2.44
CA PHE A 152 3.83 -8.10 -1.49
C PHE A 152 3.62 -9.15 -0.40
N PRO A 153 4.63 -10.02 -0.16
CA PRO A 153 4.56 -10.98 0.92
C PRO A 153 4.64 -10.25 2.25
N ARG A 154 3.72 -10.56 3.16
CA ARG A 154 3.86 -10.18 4.57
C ARG A 154 4.71 -11.22 5.27
N ILE A 155 5.95 -10.87 5.56
CA ILE A 155 6.76 -11.67 6.47
C ILE A 155 6.25 -11.34 7.87
N ARG A 156 5.49 -12.25 8.48
CA ARG A 156 5.18 -12.17 9.90
C ARG A 156 6.47 -12.46 10.64
N HIS A 157 7.07 -11.45 11.26
CA HIS A 157 8.00 -11.72 12.35
C HIS A 157 7.18 -12.35 13.47
N ARG A 158 7.28 -13.69 13.60
CA ARG A 158 6.87 -14.40 14.80
C ARG A 158 7.72 -13.80 15.91
N LYS A 159 7.13 -12.92 16.73
CA LYS A 159 7.69 -12.63 18.05
C LYS A 159 7.71 -13.96 18.78
N ASP A 160 8.85 -14.33 19.30
CA ASP A 160 9.01 -15.50 20.15
C ASP A 160 8.02 -15.39 21.31
N ASP A 161 7.10 -16.35 21.38
CA ASP A 161 6.24 -16.58 22.54
C ASP A 161 7.14 -17.13 23.67
N ASP A 162 7.91 -16.25 24.32
CA ASP A 162 8.52 -16.56 25.61
C ASP A 162 7.44 -16.41 26.68
N ASN A 163 6.52 -17.38 26.72
CA ASN A 163 5.68 -17.64 27.87
C ASN A 163 6.22 -18.90 28.53
N SER A 164 7.31 -18.72 29.28
CA SER A 164 7.83 -19.68 30.23
C SER A 164 6.67 -20.13 31.13
N GLN A 165 6.21 -21.36 30.93
CA GLN A 165 5.27 -22.00 31.84
C GLN A 165 5.96 -22.18 33.20
N GLU A 166 5.57 -21.35 34.15
CA GLU A 166 5.84 -21.56 35.56
C GLU A 166 5.10 -22.84 35.98
N PHE A 167 5.84 -23.95 36.03
CA PHE A 167 5.40 -25.22 36.57
C PHE A 167 5.07 -25.05 38.06
N GLN A 168 3.80 -24.77 38.37
CA GLN A 168 3.29 -24.81 39.72
C GLN A 168 2.96 -26.27 40.07
N ILE A 169 3.90 -26.95 40.73
CA ILE A 169 3.70 -28.30 41.27
C ILE A 169 2.79 -28.19 42.50
N ASP A 170 1.51 -28.50 42.31
CA ASP A 170 0.52 -28.69 43.37
C ASP A 170 0.94 -29.84 44.30
N SER A 171 1.53 -29.50 45.44
CA SER A 171 1.92 -30.45 46.47
C SER A 171 0.80 -30.59 47.50
N ARG A 172 -0.17 -31.47 47.24
CA ARG A 172 -1.12 -31.93 48.27
C ARG A 172 -0.47 -33.01 49.15
N PRO A 173 -0.46 -32.90 50.49
CA PRO A 173 0.00 -33.97 51.36
C PRO A 173 -1.06 -35.07 51.47
N LYS A 174 -0.65 -36.33 51.27
CA LYS A 174 -1.43 -37.51 51.66
C LYS A 174 -1.42 -37.62 53.19
N LYS A 175 -2.60 -37.57 53.81
CA LYS A 175 -2.77 -37.99 55.22
C LYS A 175 -2.92 -39.50 55.26
N TYR A 176 -2.14 -40.14 56.11
CA TYR A 176 -2.35 -41.51 56.60
C TYR A 176 -3.41 -41.51 57.70
#